data_AF-A0A9X7J302-F1
#
_entry.id   AF-A0A9X7J302-F1
#
_cell.length_a   1.000
_cell.length_b   1.000
_cell.length_c   1.000
_cell.angle_alpha   90.00
_cell.angle_beta   90.00
_cell.angle_gamma   90.00
#
_symmetry.space_group_name_H-M   'P 1'
#
loop_
_entity.id
_entity.type
_entity.pdbx_description
1 polymer ?
#
loop_
_entity_poly.entity_id
_entity_poly.type
_entity_poly.pdbx_seq_one_letter_code
_entity_poly.pdbx_strand_id
1 'polypeptide(L)'
;MALTASATVTGSTAGTADVALTLSPTTALFSPANLVPGQSVGSPQLQVSNTGTVDEYYFIFADWKEVSPTTPREAQLLADRLNIYIEASPATVLYNGTLSGLYNQPSSGRLLVSPYDDLLTFVVSLPSTAGTIAQNLDLSVDLVFTAQASPLA
;
A
#
# COMPACT_ATOMS: atom_id res chain seq x y z
N MET A 1 -48.07 -22.52 -26.77
CA MET A 1 -47.54 -21.35 -27.53
C MET A 1 -46.26 -20.91 -26.84
N ALA A 2 -45.12 -21.01 -27.51
CA ALA A 2 -43.86 -20.47 -26.98
C ALA A 2 -43.77 -18.99 -27.39
N LEU A 3 -43.69 -18.09 -26.41
CA LEU A 3 -43.39 -16.68 -26.62
C LEU A 3 -41.91 -16.48 -26.35
N THR A 4 -41.11 -16.37 -27.40
CA THR A 4 -39.75 -15.82 -27.34
C THR A 4 -39.85 -14.35 -27.74
N ALA A 5 -39.68 -13.45 -26.78
CA ALA A 5 -39.41 -12.05 -27.06
C ALA A 5 -37.88 -11.84 -27.07
N SER A 6 -37.35 -11.38 -28.19
CA SER A 6 -35.96 -10.91 -28.32
C SER A 6 -35.97 -9.41 -28.61
N ALA A 7 -35.24 -8.62 -27.83
CA ALA A 7 -35.03 -7.20 -28.10
C ALA A 7 -33.58 -7.00 -28.57
N THR A 8 -33.42 -6.30 -29.69
CA THR A 8 -32.10 -5.87 -30.17
C THR A 8 -31.76 -4.54 -29.53
N VAL A 9 -30.70 -4.49 -28.73
CA VAL A 9 -30.14 -3.23 -28.23
C VAL A 9 -29.24 -2.65 -29.32
N THR A 10 -29.76 -1.67 -30.07
CA THR A 10 -28.98 -0.88 -31.03
C THR A 10 -28.46 0.38 -30.34
N GLY A 11 -27.19 0.73 -30.56
CA GLY A 11 -26.54 1.89 -29.95
C GLY A 11 -25.62 1.61 -28.76
N SER A 12 -25.40 0.33 -28.41
CA SER A 12 -24.36 -0.02 -27.44
C SER A 12 -22.97 0.21 -28.03
N THR A 13 -22.23 1.16 -27.48
CA THR A 13 -20.78 1.30 -27.70
C THR A 13 -20.03 0.51 -26.64
N ALA A 14 -19.08 -0.33 -27.07
CA ALA A 14 -18.08 -0.88 -26.18
C ALA A 14 -17.16 0.26 -25.73
N GLY A 15 -17.25 0.66 -24.46
CA GLY A 15 -16.30 1.58 -23.83
C GLY A 15 -15.10 0.83 -23.27
N THR A 16 -13.97 1.51 -23.15
CA THR A 16 -12.80 1.03 -22.40
C THR A 16 -12.80 1.69 -21.02
N ALA A 17 -12.75 0.89 -19.97
CA ALA A 17 -12.42 1.38 -18.63
C ALA A 17 -10.89 1.51 -18.50
N ASP A 18 -10.43 2.59 -17.88
CA ASP A 18 -9.02 2.83 -17.59
C ASP A 18 -8.81 2.78 -16.07
N VAL A 19 -7.81 2.01 -15.65
CA VAL A 19 -7.44 1.82 -14.25
C VAL A 19 -6.05 2.44 -14.06
N ALA A 20 -5.97 3.54 -13.31
CA ALA A 20 -4.75 4.32 -13.18
C ALA A 20 -4.62 5.05 -11.84
N LEU A 21 -3.55 4.73 -11.10
CA LEU A 21 -3.14 5.44 -9.89
C LEU A 21 -1.92 6.33 -10.14
N THR A 22 -1.92 7.50 -9.51
CA THR A 22 -0.73 8.34 -9.38
C THR A 22 -0.38 8.55 -7.91
N LEU A 23 0.92 8.63 -7.61
CA LEU A 23 1.46 8.75 -6.25
C LEU A 23 2.28 10.04 -6.14
N SER A 24 2.06 10.80 -5.06
CA SER A 24 2.81 12.04 -4.79
C SER A 24 3.05 12.20 -3.29
N PRO A 25 4.27 12.52 -2.84
CA PRO A 25 5.48 12.70 -3.63
C PRO A 25 6.10 11.36 -4.08
N THR A 26 6.90 11.38 -5.16
CA THR A 26 7.67 10.21 -5.65
C THR A 26 9.04 10.06 -4.98
N THR A 27 9.34 10.90 -3.99
CA THR A 27 10.56 10.82 -3.17
C THR A 27 10.42 9.78 -2.07
N ALA A 28 11.54 9.35 -1.50
CA ALA A 28 11.55 8.45 -0.35
C ALA A 28 10.69 9.01 0.81
N LEU A 29 9.75 8.20 1.30
CA LEU A 29 8.87 8.57 2.41
C LEU A 29 9.60 8.61 3.75
N PHE A 30 10.68 7.86 3.86
CA PHE A 30 11.55 7.81 5.02
C PHE A 30 12.97 8.12 4.59
N SER A 31 13.63 9.02 5.31
CA SER A 31 15.08 9.16 5.26
C SER A 31 15.73 8.12 6.18
N PRO A 32 17.02 7.75 5.97
CA PRO A 32 17.73 6.81 6.83
C PRO A 32 17.51 7.15 8.30
N ALA A 33 16.89 6.23 9.03
CA ALA A 33 16.60 6.38 10.44
C ALA A 33 17.29 5.24 11.18
N ASN A 34 18.33 5.58 11.94
CA ASN A 34 18.97 4.65 12.87
C ASN A 34 18.04 4.39 14.06
N LEU A 35 16.92 3.72 13.81
CA LEU A 35 15.93 3.41 14.81
C LEU A 35 16.53 2.44 15.83
N VAL A 36 16.50 2.83 17.10
CA VAL A 36 16.75 1.90 18.20
C VAL A 36 15.42 1.35 18.73
N PRO A 37 15.41 0.14 19.34
CA PRO A 37 14.20 -0.43 19.92
C PRO A 37 13.47 0.54 20.84
N GLY A 38 12.16 0.69 20.61
CA GLY A 38 11.27 1.65 21.26
C GLY A 38 11.04 2.94 20.46
N GLN A 39 11.76 3.16 19.36
CA GLN A 39 11.59 4.36 18.54
C GLN A 39 10.61 4.16 17.38
N SER A 40 10.08 5.28 16.90
CA SER A 40 9.24 5.37 15.70
C SER A 40 9.60 6.60 14.88
N VAL A 41 9.30 6.54 13.59
CA VAL A 41 9.48 7.61 12.63
C VAL A 41 8.21 7.69 11.76
N GLY A 42 7.67 8.89 11.63
CA GLY A 42 6.55 9.17 10.74
C GLY A 42 7.03 9.66 9.38
N SER A 43 6.28 9.36 8.33
CA SER A 43 6.50 9.91 6.99
C SER A 43 5.74 11.24 6.81
N PRO A 44 6.12 12.05 5.81
CA PRO A 44 5.19 12.99 5.18
C PRO A 44 3.95 12.25 4.63
N GLN A 45 2.88 12.98 4.35
CA GLN A 45 1.71 12.40 3.71
C GLN A 45 2.02 12.01 2.25
N LEU A 46 1.57 10.82 1.87
CA LEU A 46 1.54 10.36 0.48
C LEU A 46 0.11 10.49 -0.04
N GLN A 47 -0.07 11.23 -1.12
CA GLN A 47 -1.29 11.29 -1.90
C GLN A 47 -1.31 10.13 -2.89
N VAL A 48 -2.39 9.35 -2.85
CA VAL A 48 -2.74 8.30 -3.81
C VAL A 48 -3.96 8.78 -4.57
N SER A 49 -3.80 9.04 -5.87
CA SER A 49 -4.82 9.66 -6.71
C SER A 49 -5.35 8.67 -7.73
N ASN A 50 -6.67 8.48 -7.78
CA ASN A 50 -7.32 7.75 -8.87
C ASN A 50 -7.49 8.68 -10.07
N THR A 51 -6.65 8.47 -11.07
CA THR A 51 -6.66 9.19 -12.36
C THR A 51 -7.33 8.39 -13.48
N GLY A 52 -7.79 7.17 -13.18
CA GLY A 52 -8.53 6.32 -14.08
C GLY A 52 -9.96 6.81 -14.31
N THR A 53 -10.70 6.06 -15.13
CA THR A 53 -12.08 6.40 -15.50
C THR A 53 -13.14 5.61 -14.71
N VAL A 54 -12.71 4.75 -13.79
CA VAL A 54 -13.57 3.91 -12.94
C VAL A 54 -13.14 3.96 -11.49
N ASP A 55 -14.03 3.53 -10.60
CA ASP A 55 -13.69 3.30 -9.20
C ASP A 55 -12.74 2.11 -9.09
N GLU A 56 -11.78 2.20 -8.17
CA GLU A 56 -10.71 1.22 -8.04
C GLU A 56 -10.58 0.73 -6.62
N TYR A 57 -10.19 -0.54 -6.46
CA TYR A 57 -9.62 -1.04 -5.21
C TYR A 57 -8.12 -1.09 -5.35
N TYR A 58 -7.41 -0.41 -4.45
CA TYR A 58 -5.96 -0.48 -4.39
C TYR A 58 -5.46 -1.29 -3.19
N PHE A 59 -4.27 -1.86 -3.37
CA PHE A 59 -3.57 -2.69 -2.39
C PHE A 59 -2.12 -2.23 -2.27
N ILE A 60 -1.55 -2.42 -1.08
CA ILE A 60 -0.20 -2.01 -0.71
C ILE A 60 0.62 -3.26 -0.35
N PHE A 61 1.85 -3.29 -0.86
CA PHE A 61 2.85 -4.31 -0.59
C PHE A 61 4.15 -3.63 -0.14
N ALA A 62 4.90 -4.28 0.74
CA ALA A 62 6.31 -3.99 0.93
C ALA A 62 7.14 -5.00 0.14
N ASP A 63 8.02 -4.49 -0.72
CA ASP A 63 9.21 -5.20 -1.15
C ASP A 63 10.40 -4.64 -0.37
N TRP A 64 11.34 -5.50 0.02
CA TRP A 64 12.48 -5.07 0.80
C TRP A 64 13.71 -5.91 0.54
N LYS A 65 14.88 -5.31 0.76
CA LYS A 65 16.18 -5.97 0.61
C LYS A 65 17.20 -5.45 1.60
N GLU A 66 18.23 -6.26 1.83
CA GLU A 66 19.36 -5.87 2.65
C GLU A 66 20.11 -4.67 2.08
N VAL A 67 20.63 -3.84 2.99
CA VAL A 67 21.60 -2.80 2.68
C VAL A 67 22.90 -3.15 3.39
N SER A 68 24.01 -3.19 2.64
CA SER A 68 25.33 -3.49 3.18
C SER A 68 25.65 -2.57 4.37
N PRO A 69 26.13 -3.11 5.51
CA PRO A 69 26.70 -4.45 5.70
C PRO A 69 25.71 -5.54 6.13
N THR A 70 24.41 -5.25 6.20
CA THR A 70 23.37 -6.20 6.62
C THR A 70 23.32 -7.40 5.67
N THR A 71 23.27 -8.61 6.21
CA THR A 71 23.09 -9.83 5.42
C THR A 71 21.60 -10.05 5.08
N PRO A 72 21.26 -10.85 4.05
CA PRO A 72 19.87 -11.16 3.72
C PRO A 72 19.07 -11.76 4.89
N ARG A 73 19.74 -12.56 5.75
CA ARG A 73 19.11 -13.16 6.93
C ARG A 73 18.82 -12.14 8.02
N GLU A 74 19.72 -11.18 8.20
CA GLU A 74 19.53 -10.07 9.15
C GLU A 74 18.47 -9.09 8.64
N ALA A 75 18.40 -8.84 7.33
CA ALA A 75 17.34 -8.04 6.72
C ALA A 75 15.97 -8.69 6.92
N GLN A 76 15.83 -10.00 6.70
CA GLN A 76 14.61 -10.74 7.03
C GLN A 76 14.24 -10.59 8.52
N LEU A 77 15.22 -10.75 9.41
CA LEU A 77 15.00 -10.57 10.85
C LEU A 77 14.51 -9.15 11.16
N LEU A 78 15.08 -8.12 10.53
CA LEU A 78 14.63 -6.75 10.70
C LEU A 78 13.20 -6.56 10.16
N ALA A 79 12.88 -7.08 8.97
CA ALA A 79 11.54 -6.98 8.38
C ALA A 79 10.47 -7.67 9.24
N ASP A 80 10.82 -8.76 9.94
CA ASP A 80 9.92 -9.46 10.88
C ASP A 80 9.73 -8.73 12.22
N ARG A 81 10.58 -7.73 12.51
CA ARG A 81 10.57 -6.99 13.79
C ARG A 81 10.15 -5.55 13.64
N LEU A 82 10.40 -4.96 12.47
CA LEU A 82 10.01 -3.60 12.14
C LEU A 82 8.52 -3.57 11.89
N ASN A 83 7.81 -2.74 12.63
CA ASN A 83 6.38 -2.52 12.44
C ASN A 83 6.15 -1.34 11.50
N ILE A 84 5.12 -1.46 10.66
CA ILE A 84 4.61 -0.38 9.82
C ILE A 84 3.12 -0.20 10.07
N TYR A 85 2.76 1.04 10.35
CA TYR A 85 1.39 1.50 10.49
C TYR A 85 1.05 2.37 9.28
N ILE A 86 -0.08 2.10 8.64
CA ILE A 86 -0.58 2.83 7.48
C ILE A 86 -1.99 3.28 7.78
N GLU A 87 -2.21 4.58 7.72
CA GLU A 87 -3.52 5.20 7.93
C GLU A 87 -3.87 6.10 6.75
N ALA A 88 -5.08 5.94 6.24
CA ALA A 88 -5.68 6.88 5.32
C ALA A 88 -6.52 7.90 6.09
N SER A 89 -6.31 9.17 5.76
CA SER A 89 -7.09 10.29 6.31
C SER A 89 -8.59 10.09 6.07
N PRO A 90 -9.46 10.47 7.04
CA PRO A 90 -9.13 11.10 8.32
C PRO A 90 -8.79 10.14 9.46
N ALA A 91 -9.09 8.83 9.40
CA ALA A 91 -8.86 7.90 10.51
C ALA A 91 -8.99 6.41 10.14
N THR A 92 -8.74 6.02 8.88
CA THR A 92 -8.91 4.63 8.45
C THR A 92 -7.59 3.89 8.43
N VAL A 93 -7.42 2.96 9.37
CA VAL A 93 -6.24 2.08 9.40
C VAL A 93 -6.30 1.10 8.23
N LEU A 94 -5.31 1.18 7.34
CA LEU A 94 -5.15 0.25 6.24
C LEU A 94 -4.31 -0.96 6.65
N TYR A 95 -3.32 -0.74 7.51
CA TYR A 95 -2.44 -1.79 8.01
C TYR A 95 -1.79 -1.41 9.34
N ASN A 96 -1.60 -2.40 10.22
CA ASN A 96 -0.84 -2.27 11.45
C ASN A 96 -0.21 -3.62 11.80
N GLY A 97 1.08 -3.79 11.50
CA GLY A 97 1.78 -5.06 11.68
C GLY A 97 3.25 -4.98 11.30
N THR A 98 3.88 -6.14 11.13
CA THR A 98 5.29 -6.23 10.73
C THR A 98 5.48 -5.86 9.26
N LEU A 99 6.65 -5.35 8.88
CA LEU A 99 6.95 -5.03 7.50
C LEU A 99 6.85 -6.27 6.60
N SER A 100 7.34 -7.42 7.07
CA SER A 100 7.23 -8.70 6.36
C SER A 100 5.79 -9.18 6.16
N GLY A 101 4.84 -8.68 6.97
CA GLY A 101 3.41 -8.98 6.85
C GLY A 101 2.66 -8.01 5.94
N LEU A 102 3.30 -6.96 5.41
CA LEU A 102 2.67 -6.01 4.49
C LEU A 102 2.61 -6.63 3.08
N TYR A 103 1.67 -7.55 2.91
CA TYR A 103 1.38 -8.20 1.64
C TYR A 103 -0.11 -8.11 1.36
N ASN A 104 -0.46 -7.48 0.24
CA ASN A 104 -1.84 -7.34 -0.24
C ASN A 104 -2.79 -6.71 0.80
N GLN A 105 -2.44 -5.53 1.30
CA GLN A 105 -3.18 -4.84 2.35
C GLN A 105 -3.82 -3.53 1.86
N PRO A 106 -5.02 -3.16 2.34
CA PRO A 106 -5.91 -3.99 3.17
C PRO A 106 -6.45 -5.19 2.39
N SER A 107 -6.79 -6.29 3.08
CA SER A 107 -7.12 -7.57 2.43
C SER A 107 -8.33 -7.54 1.48
N SER A 108 -9.27 -6.60 1.69
CA SER A 108 -10.41 -6.36 0.81
C SER A 108 -10.15 -5.31 -0.28
N GLY A 109 -8.95 -4.71 -0.28
CA GLY A 109 -8.64 -3.52 -1.05
C GLY A 109 -9.22 -2.27 -0.41
N ARG A 110 -8.59 -1.13 -0.70
CA ARG A 110 -9.09 0.19 -0.34
C ARG A 110 -9.78 0.81 -1.55
N LEU A 111 -11.08 1.05 -1.41
CA LEU A 111 -11.85 1.73 -2.44
C LEU A 111 -11.35 3.17 -2.60
N LEU A 112 -11.05 3.55 -3.83
CA LEU A 112 -10.74 4.91 -4.24
C LEU A 112 -11.60 5.26 -5.46
N VAL A 113 -12.62 6.06 -5.22
CA VAL A 113 -13.57 6.52 -6.25
C VAL A 113 -12.88 7.50 -7.18
N SER A 114 -13.10 7.39 -8.50
CA SER A 114 -12.53 8.38 -9.44
C SER A 114 -13.35 9.69 -9.39
N PRO A 115 -12.73 10.88 -9.42
CA PRO A 115 -11.29 11.18 -9.49
C PRO A 115 -10.74 11.66 -8.14
N TYR A 116 -11.01 10.91 -7.07
CA TYR A 116 -10.61 11.30 -5.72
C TYR A 116 -9.23 10.77 -5.32
N ASP A 117 -8.73 11.37 -4.25
CA ASP A 117 -7.45 11.08 -3.67
C ASP A 117 -7.61 10.57 -2.23
N ASP A 118 -6.72 9.66 -1.84
CA ASP A 118 -6.47 9.29 -0.46
C ASP A 118 -5.15 9.89 0.02
N LEU A 119 -5.16 10.45 1.23
CA LEU A 119 -3.94 10.91 1.90
C LEU A 119 -3.52 9.88 2.93
N LEU A 120 -2.36 9.26 2.70
CA LEU A 120 -1.81 8.21 3.53
C LEU A 120 -0.69 8.73 4.42
N THR A 121 -0.71 8.32 5.67
CA THR A 121 0.36 8.54 6.64
C THR A 121 0.97 7.20 7.01
N PHE A 122 2.30 7.13 7.00
CA PHE A 122 3.04 5.94 7.37
C PHE A 122 3.83 6.21 8.65
N VAL A 123 3.82 5.25 9.57
CA VAL A 123 4.67 5.27 10.75
C VAL A 123 5.41 3.95 10.84
N VAL A 124 6.73 4.02 10.79
CA VAL A 124 7.60 2.87 11.00
C VAL A 124 8.06 2.89 12.45
N SER A 125 8.06 1.74 13.11
CA SER A 125 8.49 1.62 14.49
C SER A 125 9.27 0.35 14.73
N LEU A 126 10.32 0.43 15.53
CA LEU A 126 11.03 -0.73 16.03
C LEU A 126 10.56 -0.99 17.47
N PRO A 127 9.79 -2.05 17.74
CA PRO A 127 9.28 -2.31 19.09
C PRO A 127 10.42 -2.48 20.11
N SER A 128 10.19 -2.06 21.35
CA SER A 128 11.16 -2.26 22.44
C SER A 128 11.46 -3.76 22.71
N THR A 129 10.54 -4.64 22.33
CA THR A 129 10.67 -6.10 22.41
C THR A 129 11.49 -6.72 21.27
N ALA A 130 11.90 -5.94 20.26
CA ALA A 130 12.75 -6.44 19.17
C ALA A 130 14.14 -6.86 19.65
N GLY A 131 14.58 -6.34 20.80
CA GLY A 131 15.90 -6.62 21.37
C GLY A 131 17.04 -5.97 20.58
N THR A 132 18.27 -6.15 21.07
CA THR A 132 19.47 -5.58 20.43
C THR A 132 19.83 -6.26 19.11
N ILE A 133 19.25 -7.43 18.83
CA ILE A 133 19.54 -8.21 17.61
C ILE A 133 19.08 -7.49 16.32
N ALA A 134 18.12 -6.58 16.42
CA ALA A 134 17.66 -5.75 15.30
C ALA A 134 18.35 -4.37 15.25
N GLN A 135 19.27 -4.06 16.18
CA GLN A 135 19.98 -2.78 16.19
C GLN A 135 21.07 -2.75 15.11
N ASN A 136 21.26 -1.57 14.53
CA ASN A 136 22.28 -1.29 13.49
C ASN A 136 22.14 -2.16 12.24
N LEU A 137 20.95 -2.73 12.02
CA LEU A 137 20.59 -3.37 10.76
C LEU A 137 19.94 -2.32 9.85
N ASP A 138 20.16 -2.47 8.56
CA ASP A 138 19.68 -1.54 7.54
C ASP A 138 18.99 -2.29 6.40
N LEU A 139 17.97 -1.66 5.85
CA LEU A 139 17.05 -2.28 4.90
C LEU A 139 16.41 -1.21 4.00
N SER A 140 16.38 -1.49 2.71
CA SER A 140 15.71 -0.67 1.71
C SER A 140 14.31 -1.21 1.52
N VAL A 141 13.29 -0.35 1.62
CA VAL A 141 11.88 -0.71 1.44
C VAL A 141 11.33 0.02 0.22
N ASP A 142 10.71 -0.73 -0.68
CA ASP A 142 9.88 -0.22 -1.76
C ASP A 142 8.41 -0.54 -1.44
N LEU A 143 7.57 0.49 -1.40
CA LEU A 143 6.12 0.32 -1.25
C LEU A 143 5.47 0.27 -2.62
N VAL A 144 4.84 -0.85 -2.94
CA VAL A 144 4.20 -1.07 -4.24
C VAL A 144 2.69 -0.95 -4.07
N PHE A 145 2.09 -0.14 -4.94
CA PHE A 145 0.64 0.03 -5.04
C PHE A 145 0.14 -0.67 -6.28
N THR A 146 -0.86 -1.52 -6.13
CA THR A 146 -1.57 -2.14 -7.26
C THR A 146 -3.03 -1.75 -7.20
N ALA A 147 -3.66 -1.60 -8.37
CA ALA A 147 -5.05 -1.21 -8.49
C ALA A 147 -5.81 -2.22 -9.35
N GLN A 148 -7.08 -2.42 -9.04
CA GLN A 148 -8.02 -3.15 -9.87
C GLN A 148 -9.34 -2.40 -9.93
N ALA A 149 -10.06 -2.50 -11.05
CA ALA A 149 -11.38 -1.92 -11.15
C ALA A 149 -12.32 -2.50 -10.08
N SER A 150 -13.10 -1.64 -9.45
CA SER A 150 -14.24 -2.04 -8.64
C SER A 150 -15.25 -2.78 -9.54
N PRO A 151 -15.80 -3.93 -9.12
CA PRO A 151 -16.85 -4.58 -9.88
C PRO A 151 -17.99 -3.59 -10.12
N LEU A 152 -18.42 -3.45 -11.37
CA LEU A 152 -19.59 -2.65 -11.72
C LEU A 152 -20.79 -3.18 -10.92
N ALA A 153 -21.43 -2.31 -10.13
CA ALA A 153 -22.72 -2.60 -9.49
C ALA A 153 -23.85 -2.62 -10.53
#